data_AF-A0A7S7S2L4-F1
#
_entry.id   AF-A0A7S7S2L4-F1
#
_cell.length_a   1.000
_cell.length_b   1.000
_cell.length_c   1.000
_cell.angle_alpha   90.00
_cell.angle_beta   90.00
_cell.angle_gamma   90.00
#
_symmetry.space_group_name_H-M   'P 1'
#
loop_
_entity.id
_entity.type
_entity.pdbx_description
1 polymer ?
#
loop_
_entity_poly.entity_id
_entity_poly.type
_entity_poly.pdbx_seq_one_letter_code
_entity_poly.pdbx_strand_id
1 'polypeptide(L)'
;MAFYDDVAVMALEVITEFGQPVTISKTEPGEYDPETGGEAPGATIEQTAQGILLDFTGQEFQNNSLIKQGDKKLKIAAQGLAWVPGLLDKVVAQGRTWSIVPPLKEFNPAGTPILYELQVRW
;
A
#
# COMPACT_ATOMS: atom_id res chain seq x y z
N MET A 1 10.48 -18.44 -17.44
CA MET A 1 10.72 -17.13 -16.80
C MET A 1 9.83 -16.04 -17.38
N ALA A 2 9.67 -15.92 -18.71
CA ALA A 2 8.90 -14.84 -19.36
C ALA A 2 7.41 -14.72 -18.96
N PHE A 3 6.71 -15.82 -18.63
CA PHE A 3 5.28 -15.75 -18.33
C PHE A 3 4.97 -14.80 -17.16
N TYR A 4 5.72 -14.85 -16.07
CA TYR A 4 5.45 -14.01 -14.90
C TYR A 4 5.84 -12.54 -15.13
N ASP A 5 6.88 -12.28 -15.92
CA ASP A 5 7.20 -10.93 -16.41
C ASP A 5 6.06 -10.38 -17.28
N ASP A 6 5.55 -11.16 -18.24
CA ASP A 6 4.40 -10.80 -19.05
C ASP A 6 3.16 -10.53 -18.19
N VAL A 7 2.85 -11.37 -17.19
CA VAL A 7 1.69 -11.13 -16.31
C VAL A 7 1.88 -9.88 -15.44
N ALA A 8 3.11 -9.60 -15.00
CA ALA A 8 3.43 -8.38 -14.25
C ALA A 8 3.27 -7.13 -15.12
N VAL A 9 3.73 -7.17 -16.37
CA VAL A 9 3.54 -6.09 -17.35
C VAL A 9 2.06 -5.89 -17.66
N MET A 10 1.29 -6.96 -17.87
CA MET A 10 -0.16 -6.84 -18.10
C MET A 10 -0.92 -6.30 -16.87
N ALA A 11 -0.57 -6.75 -15.66
CA ALA A 11 -1.16 -6.23 -14.44
C ALA A 11 -0.81 -4.75 -14.25
N LEU A 12 0.43 -4.38 -14.56
CA LEU A 12 0.87 -3.00 -14.59
C LEU A 12 0.12 -2.19 -15.64
N GLU A 13 -0.05 -2.70 -16.87
CA GLU A 13 -0.81 -2.03 -17.93
C GLU A 13 -2.26 -1.81 -17.50
N VAL A 14 -2.92 -2.79 -16.90
CA VAL A 14 -4.29 -2.64 -16.38
C VAL A 14 -4.35 -1.65 -15.22
N ILE A 15 -3.37 -1.66 -14.30
CA ILE A 15 -3.31 -0.68 -13.20
C ILE A 15 -2.84 0.69 -13.70
N THR A 16 -2.13 0.80 -14.81
CA THR A 16 -1.71 2.07 -15.40
C THR A 16 -2.83 2.66 -16.26
N GLU A 17 -3.59 1.81 -16.92
CA GLU A 17 -4.73 2.16 -17.78
C GLU A 17 -6.01 2.42 -16.95
N PHE A 18 -6.18 1.76 -15.80
CA PHE A 18 -7.37 1.89 -14.92
C PHE A 18 -7.08 2.24 -13.45
N GLY A 19 -5.82 2.21 -13.02
CA GLY A 19 -5.46 2.63 -11.67
C GLY A 19 -5.30 4.15 -11.58
N GLN A 20 -5.37 4.62 -10.35
CA GLN A 20 -5.21 6.02 -10.01
C GLN A 20 -3.89 6.20 -9.25
N PRO A 21 -3.26 7.37 -9.35
CA PRO A 21 -2.11 7.68 -8.52
C PRO A 21 -2.53 7.65 -7.05
N VAL A 22 -1.79 6.88 -6.25
CA VAL A 22 -1.92 6.83 -4.80
C VAL A 22 -0.62 7.30 -4.16
N THR A 23 -0.72 8.09 -3.09
CA THR A 23 0.44 8.59 -2.35
C THR A 23 0.56 7.81 -1.05
N ILE A 24 1.73 7.27 -0.77
CA ILE A 24 2.01 6.53 0.47
C ILE A 24 2.96 7.39 1.30
N SER A 25 2.52 7.78 2.49
CA SER A 25 3.30 8.59 3.42
C SER A 25 3.74 7.74 4.61
N LYS A 26 5.05 7.73 4.86
CA LYS A 26 5.69 7.08 6.00
C LYS A 26 6.30 8.15 6.91
N THR A 27 6.09 8.01 8.21
CA THR A 27 6.74 8.85 9.21
C THR A 27 7.87 8.05 9.84
N GLU A 28 9.10 8.52 9.68
CA GLU A 28 10.29 7.93 10.28
C GLU A 28 10.59 8.68 11.59
N PRO A 29 10.79 7.97 12.71
CA PRO A 29 11.17 8.60 13.97
C PRO A 29 12.52 9.30 13.79
N GLY A 30 12.66 10.50 14.35
CA GLY A 30 13.93 11.20 14.35
C GLY A 30 14.93 10.50 15.27
N GLU A 31 16.21 10.69 15.01
CA GLU A 31 17.26 10.16 15.88
C GLU A 31 17.21 10.83 17.26
N TYR A 32 17.66 10.11 18.28
CA TYR A 32 17.78 10.68 19.63
C TYR A 32 18.87 11.76 19.65
N ASP A 33 18.50 12.97 20.04
CA ASP A 33 19.43 14.10 20.17
C ASP A 33 19.74 14.36 21.67
N PRO A 34 20.95 14.03 22.14
CA PRO A 34 21.33 14.22 23.53
C PRO A 34 21.47 15.71 23.93
N GLU A 35 21.57 16.66 23.01
CA GLU A 35 21.69 18.10 23.31
C GLU A 35 20.34 18.74 23.64
N THR A 36 19.26 18.24 23.03
CA THR A 36 17.88 18.73 23.29
C THR A 36 17.12 17.86 24.29
N GLY A 37 17.69 16.72 24.69
CA GLY A 37 17.11 15.80 25.68
C GLY A 37 15.87 15.06 25.17
N GLY A 38 15.69 14.97 23.85
CA GLY A 38 14.51 14.39 23.21
C GLY A 38 14.80 13.78 21.84
N GLU A 39 13.79 13.11 21.29
CA GLU A 39 13.84 12.63 19.91
C GLU A 39 13.76 13.83 18.96
N ALA A 40 14.64 13.89 17.97
CA ALA A 40 14.55 14.88 16.91
C ALA A 40 13.19 14.77 16.20
N PRO A 41 12.66 15.86 15.62
CA PRO A 41 11.43 15.78 14.83
C PRO A 41 11.61 14.77 13.70
N GLY A 42 10.76 13.75 13.67
CA GLY A 42 10.77 12.73 12.62
C GLY A 42 10.53 13.31 11.23
N ALA A 43 11.01 12.61 10.21
CA ALA A 43 10.80 12.97 8.82
C ALA A 43 9.58 12.24 8.25
N THR A 44 8.72 12.97 7.54
CA THR A 44 7.68 12.34 6.71
C THR A 44 8.21 12.22 5.29
N ILE A 45 8.31 10.99 4.79
CA ILE A 45 8.64 10.70 3.41
C ILE A 45 7.38 10.23 2.67
N GLU A 46 7.25 10.66 1.43
CA GLU A 46 6.12 10.29 0.57
C GLU A 46 6.62 9.65 -0.70
N GLN A 47 5.89 8.65 -1.19
CA GLN A 47 6.09 8.08 -2.52
C GLN A 47 4.76 7.98 -3.26
N THR A 48 4.82 8.10 -4.58
CA THR A 48 3.67 7.84 -5.43
C THR A 48 3.72 6.42 -5.95
N ALA A 49 2.56 5.81 -6.10
CA ALA A 49 2.41 4.48 -6.68
C ALA A 49 1.15 4.44 -7.54
N GLN A 50 1.10 3.48 -8.44
CA GLN A 50 -0.11 3.21 -9.23
C GLN A 50 -0.93 2.14 -8.51
N GLY A 51 -2.20 2.45 -8.25
CA GLY A 51 -3.05 1.53 -7.53
C GLY A 51 -4.54 1.70 -7.83
N ILE A 52 -5.31 0.69 -7.44
CA ILE A 52 -6.76 0.64 -7.62
C ILE A 52 -7.43 0.39 -6.27
N LEU A 53 -8.37 1.27 -5.94
CA LEU A 53 -9.19 1.17 -4.73
C LEU A 53 -10.52 0.48 -5.08
N LEU A 54 -10.77 -0.64 -4.44
CA LEU A 54 -11.93 -1.52 -4.66
C LEU A 54 -12.74 -1.64 -3.36
N ASP A 55 -14.03 -1.86 -3.49
CA ASP A 55 -14.89 -2.24 -2.35
C ASP A 55 -14.78 -3.74 -2.08
N PHE A 56 -14.79 -4.12 -0.79
CA PHE A 56 -14.88 -5.53 -0.41
C PHE A 56 -16.26 -6.08 -0.74
N THR A 57 -16.29 -7.31 -1.25
CA THR A 57 -17.55 -7.99 -1.55
C THR A 57 -18.20 -8.55 -0.28
N GLY A 58 -19.53 -8.68 -0.25
CA GLY A 58 -20.25 -9.23 0.91
C GLY A 58 -19.85 -10.65 1.30
N GLN A 59 -19.21 -11.41 0.40
CA GLN A 59 -18.66 -12.73 0.69
C GLN A 59 -17.31 -12.64 1.43
N GLU A 60 -16.50 -11.62 1.15
CA GLU A 60 -15.24 -11.37 1.87
C GLU A 60 -15.50 -10.91 3.31
N PHE A 61 -16.52 -10.07 3.51
CA PHE A 61 -17.01 -9.69 4.84
C PHE A 61 -17.40 -10.90 5.70
N GLN A 62 -17.98 -11.93 5.08
CA GLN A 62 -18.39 -13.14 5.79
C GLN A 62 -17.23 -14.09 6.09
N ASN A 63 -16.21 -14.12 5.24
CA ASN A 63 -15.05 -15.00 5.40
C ASN A 63 -13.93 -14.39 6.24
N ASN A 64 -13.94 -13.08 6.49
CA ASN A 64 -12.89 -12.40 7.23
C ASN A 64 -13.45 -11.35 8.22
N SER A 65 -13.50 -11.74 9.49
CA SER A 65 -13.97 -10.89 10.59
C SER A 65 -13.13 -9.63 10.84
N LEU A 66 -11.95 -9.49 10.21
CA LEU A 66 -11.11 -8.30 10.29
C LEU A 66 -11.59 -7.18 9.37
N ILE A 67 -12.39 -7.50 8.33
CA ILE A 67 -12.96 -6.54 7.40
C ILE A 67 -14.18 -5.90 8.06
N LYS A 68 -14.15 -4.58 8.25
CA LYS A 68 -15.25 -3.79 8.79
C LYS A 68 -15.89 -2.92 7.72
N GLN A 69 -17.13 -2.53 7.98
CA GLN A 69 -17.91 -1.71 7.06
C GLN A 69 -17.17 -0.39 6.82
N GLY A 70 -16.93 -0.06 5.55
CA GLY A 70 -16.14 1.12 5.15
C GLY A 70 -14.68 0.83 4.83
N ASP A 71 -14.20 -0.40 5.09
CA ASP A 71 -12.90 -0.84 4.60
C ASP A 71 -12.92 -0.97 3.08
N LYS A 72 -11.78 -0.67 2.47
CA LYS A 72 -11.55 -0.83 1.04
C LYS A 72 -10.32 -1.69 0.79
N LYS A 73 -10.33 -2.37 -0.35
CA LYS A 73 -9.20 -3.13 -0.84
C LYS A 73 -8.40 -2.25 -1.78
N LEU A 74 -7.18 -1.93 -1.40
CA LEU A 74 -6.25 -1.20 -2.23
C LEU A 74 -5.23 -2.16 -2.82
N LYS A 75 -5.15 -2.21 -4.16
CA LYS A 75 -4.11 -2.95 -4.86
C LYS A 75 -3.10 -1.96 -5.44
N ILE A 76 -1.82 -2.14 -5.13
CA ILE A 76 -0.74 -1.26 -5.56
C ILE A 76 0.28 -2.07 -6.35
N ALA A 77 0.69 -1.57 -7.51
CA ALA A 77 1.79 -2.14 -8.26
C ALA A 77 3.08 -2.04 -7.45
N ALA A 78 3.80 -3.15 -7.29
CA ALA A 78 5.08 -3.14 -6.59
C ALA A 78 6.18 -2.47 -7.42
N GLN A 79 6.03 -2.52 -8.75
CA GLN A 79 6.96 -1.89 -9.67
C GLN A 79 6.92 -0.37 -9.55
N GLY A 80 8.08 0.25 -9.34
CA GLY A 80 8.23 1.70 -9.19
C GLY A 80 8.11 2.22 -7.75
N LEU A 81 7.79 1.34 -6.77
CA LEU A 81 7.88 1.70 -5.36
C LEU A 81 9.35 1.80 -4.93
N ALA A 82 9.70 2.88 -4.24
CA ALA A 82 11.02 3.04 -3.64
C ALA A 82 11.18 2.18 -2.38
N TRP A 83 10.07 1.93 -1.67
CA TRP A 83 10.03 1.13 -0.45
C TRP A 83 8.67 0.43 -0.28
N VAL A 84 8.67 -0.68 0.45
CA VAL A 84 7.46 -1.48 0.70
C VAL A 84 6.59 -0.79 1.76
N PRO A 85 5.28 -0.60 1.51
CA PRO A 85 4.37 -0.04 2.50
C PRO A 85 4.25 -0.93 3.74
N GLY A 86 4.41 -0.33 4.91
CA GLY A 86 4.19 -0.93 6.22
C GLY A 86 2.84 -0.56 6.84
N LEU A 87 2.46 -1.24 7.92
CA LEU A 87 1.17 -1.03 8.60
C LEU A 87 1.03 0.35 9.26
N LEU A 88 2.15 1.03 9.52
CA LEU A 88 2.15 2.38 10.12
C LEU A 88 2.02 3.49 9.07
N ASP A 89 2.12 3.15 7.79
CA ASP A 89 2.05 4.12 6.71
C ASP A 89 0.61 4.50 6.42
N LYS A 90 0.44 5.69 5.89
CA LYS A 90 -0.86 6.19 5.44
C LYS A 90 -0.87 6.25 3.93
N VAL A 91 -2.02 5.94 3.35
CA VAL A 91 -2.22 5.99 1.91
C VAL A 91 -3.25 7.03 1.57
N VAL A 92 -2.92 7.97 0.68
CA VAL A 92 -3.85 8.93 0.13
C VAL A 92 -4.30 8.44 -1.24
N ALA A 93 -5.60 8.16 -1.35
CA ALA A 93 -6.23 7.70 -2.58
C ALA A 93 -7.59 8.40 -2.73
N GLN A 94 -7.90 8.88 -3.94
CA GLN A 94 -9.14 9.63 -4.24
C GLN A 94 -9.35 10.84 -3.30
N GLY A 95 -8.27 11.53 -2.92
CA GLY A 95 -8.32 12.69 -2.03
C GLY A 95 -8.68 12.38 -0.57
N ARG A 96 -8.65 11.10 -0.17
CA ARG A 96 -8.85 10.65 1.22
C ARG A 96 -7.62 9.95 1.74
N THR A 97 -7.30 10.17 3.01
CA THR A 97 -6.25 9.45 3.72
C THR A 97 -6.83 8.19 4.34
N TRP A 98 -6.15 7.07 4.11
CA TRP A 98 -6.51 5.75 4.60
C TRP A 98 -5.37 5.18 5.43
N SER A 99 -5.72 4.50 6.51
CA SER A 99 -4.78 3.74 7.34
C SER A 99 -4.72 2.29 6.85
N ILE A 100 -3.52 1.70 6.80
CA ILE A 100 -3.34 0.31 6.40
C ILE A 100 -3.72 -0.61 7.56
N VAL A 101 -4.61 -1.56 7.29
CA VAL A 101 -5.11 -2.54 8.26
C VAL A 101 -4.58 -3.92 7.87
N PRO A 102 -4.08 -4.71 8.83
CA PRO A 102 -3.69 -6.09 8.55
C PRO A 102 -4.91 -6.95 8.16
N PRO A 103 -4.75 -7.90 7.22
CA PRO A 103 -3.47 -8.39 6.66
C PRO A 103 -2.99 -7.63 5.41
N LEU A 104 -1.68 -7.40 5.33
CA LEU A 104 -0.98 -7.01 4.10
C LEU A 104 -0.62 -8.27 3.32
N LYS A 105 -1.05 -8.38 2.08
CA LYS A 105 -0.71 -9.49 1.19
C LYS A 105 0.24 -9.00 0.10
N GLU A 106 1.36 -9.67 -0.03
CA GLU A 106 2.27 -9.48 -1.15
C GLU A 106 2.14 -10.63 -2.15
N PHE A 107 2.09 -10.30 -3.43
CA PHE A 107 2.19 -11.27 -4.51
C PHE A 107 3.63 -11.28 -4.99
N ASN A 108 4.33 -12.36 -4.65
CA ASN A 108 5.73 -12.55 -4.95
C ASN A 108 5.97 -13.96 -5.53
N PRO A 109 5.75 -14.16 -6.85
CA PRO A 109 5.83 -15.48 -7.46
C PRO A 109 7.27 -16.02 -7.66
N ALA A 110 8.31 -15.20 -7.50
CA ALA A 110 9.70 -15.62 -7.77
C ALA A 110 10.78 -14.84 -6.99
N GLY A 111 10.45 -14.28 -5.83
CA GLY A 111 11.34 -13.36 -5.09
C GLY A 111 11.23 -11.89 -5.52
N THR A 112 10.55 -11.60 -6.64
CA THR A 112 10.21 -10.24 -7.08
C THR A 112 8.74 -9.92 -6.73
N PRO A 113 8.48 -8.94 -5.85
CA PRO A 113 7.12 -8.50 -5.59
C PRO A 113 6.56 -7.80 -6.84
N ILE A 114 5.35 -8.20 -7.26
CA ILE A 114 4.66 -7.62 -8.43
C ILE A 114 3.43 -6.80 -8.03
N LEU A 115 2.79 -7.15 -6.91
CA LEU A 115 1.56 -6.51 -6.45
C LEU A 115 1.45 -6.59 -4.93
N TYR A 116 1.06 -5.49 -4.31
CA TYR A 116 0.64 -5.45 -2.90
C TYR A 116 -0.86 -5.28 -2.82
N GLU A 117 -1.53 -6.17 -2.10
CA GLU A 117 -2.94 -6.07 -1.73
C GLU A 117 -3.04 -5.67 -0.26
N LEU A 118 -3.61 -4.48 -0.03
CA LEU A 118 -3.74 -3.84 1.25
C LEU A 118 -5.23 -3.70 1.60
N GLN A 119 -5.57 -3.96 2.86
CA GLN A 119 -6.84 -3.50 3.41
C GLN A 119 -6.62 -2.09 3.97
N VAL A 120 -7.48 -1.15 3.61
CA VAL A 120 -7.36 0.24 4.07
C VAL A 120 -8.66 0.72 4.71
N ARG A 121 -8.55 1.52 5.76
CA ARG A 121 -9.67 2.07 6.54
C ARG A 121 -9.52 3.58 6.72
N TRP A 122 -10.60 4.32 6.52
CA TRP A 122 -10.67 5.76 6.74
C TRP A 122 -11.02 6.11 8.19
#